data_AF-A0A8S9W6M2-F1
#
_entry.id   AF-A0A8S9W6M2-F1
#
_cell.length_a   1.000
_cell.length_b   1.000
_cell.length_c   1.000
_cell.angle_alpha   90.00
_cell.angle_beta   90.00
_cell.angle_gamma   90.00
#
_symmetry.space_group_name_H-M   'P 1'
#
loop_
_entity.id
_entity.type
_entity.pdbx_description
1 polymer ?
#
loop_
_entity_poly.entity_id
_entity_poly.type
_entity_poly.pdbx_seq_one_letter_code
_entity_poly.pdbx_strand_id
1 'polypeptide(L)'
;MTDTSLFENVNVIPIIAICISTVAISLAIYLYFMTKIFEMKKYKEKKREAVFNWVHENLIESVYIPLAEHAKAISEELLFQRADRTDETDRTEIMLYRISKFMHYVFKNRETFGSDMYFTPNGADNRHLENISDRIISEITTVYDREYDKNPIERRIVILEFIATCAKCRNYSEFKLLIRGRPIFDRDLTVEINNLKDAYSDDYYLLFGYCDPAGVFLNPMNALINPKNLWQAWTTAKLYAYCSLFNKLFIYEIHKMYDSWYVEYPDTIKHHQLLDTIGWVNKIVKETDERLVDDNELRQKPYDKNNALKDITLFNSMLSDAKQKPSSAINSRMEMGSNEKISRIEVLRSIEVLYTISLQRHEILESYNSEEFYKSIIDMCYSFSWDDIPGDDSKRLLKYLINDHGISWAESAKIRKSEDGKTIQIFKNKKSVEIKINEKKEKATLRIRYGITHDLKVEKKNNGIHIIDLQLLKKY
;
A
#
# COMPACT_ATOMS: atom_id res chain seq x y z
N MET A 1 -61.05 82.30 21.08
CA MET A 1 -61.71 82.21 19.76
C MET A 1 -61.12 81.00 19.06
N THR A 2 -61.91 79.93 19.00
CA THR A 2 -61.54 78.63 18.42
C THR A 2 -61.90 78.65 16.94
N ASP A 3 -60.89 78.72 16.08
CA ASP A 3 -61.05 78.59 14.63
C ASP A 3 -61.28 77.11 14.27
N THR A 4 -62.56 76.74 14.13
CA THR A 4 -63.04 75.42 13.71
C THR A 4 -63.74 75.50 12.35
N SER A 5 -63.07 76.01 11.31
CA SER A 5 -63.68 76.18 9.97
C SER A 5 -62.84 75.67 8.79
N LEU A 6 -61.80 74.86 9.01
CA LEU A 6 -60.91 74.40 7.93
C LEU A 6 -61.17 72.99 7.37
N PHE A 7 -62.24 72.31 7.76
CA PHE A 7 -62.48 70.91 7.36
C PHE A 7 -63.83 70.60 6.70
N GLU A 8 -64.59 71.60 6.23
CA GLU A 8 -65.81 71.33 5.46
C GLU A 8 -65.49 71.30 3.95
N ASN A 9 -65.68 70.13 3.33
CA ASN A 9 -65.64 69.84 1.89
C ASN A 9 -64.31 69.42 1.23
N VAL A 10 -63.42 68.72 1.93
CA VAL A 10 -62.46 67.86 1.22
C VAL A 10 -63.14 66.53 0.92
N ASN A 11 -63.45 66.27 -0.34
CA ASN A 11 -64.00 64.98 -0.78
C ASN A 11 -62.91 63.90 -0.59
N VAL A 12 -63.01 63.13 0.51
CA VAL A 12 -61.98 62.15 0.93
C VAL A 12 -62.03 60.86 0.10
N ILE A 13 -63.11 60.64 -0.65
CA ILE A 13 -63.35 59.41 -1.41
C ILE A 13 -62.25 59.09 -2.44
N PRO A 14 -61.74 60.07 -3.25
CA PRO A 14 -60.66 59.80 -4.19
C PRO A 14 -59.34 59.44 -3.50
N ILE A 15 -59.07 60.01 -2.32
CA ILE A 15 -57.85 59.72 -1.54
C ILE A 15 -57.90 58.28 -1.01
N ILE A 16 -59.05 57.87 -0.47
CA ILE A 16 -59.27 56.49 -0.02
C ILE A 16 -59.15 55.51 -1.19
N ALA A 17 -59.73 55.84 -2.36
CA ALA A 17 -59.61 55.01 -3.55
C ALA A 17 -58.15 54.85 -4.00
N ILE A 18 -57.36 55.93 -4.04
CA ILE A 18 -55.93 55.88 -4.37
C ILE A 18 -55.14 55.05 -3.35
N CYS A 19 -55.42 55.20 -2.05
CA CYS A 19 -54.77 54.41 -1.01
C CYS A 19 -55.09 52.91 -1.16
N ILE A 20 -56.35 52.54 -1.39
CA ILE A 20 -56.77 51.15 -1.59
C ILE A 20 -56.12 50.57 -2.85
N SER A 21 -56.12 51.31 -3.97
CA SER A 21 -55.47 50.88 -5.20
C SER A 21 -53.95 50.69 -5.02
N THR A 22 -53.30 51.58 -4.28
CA THR A 22 -51.85 51.49 -4.01
C THR A 22 -51.51 50.27 -3.15
N VAL A 23 -52.32 49.98 -2.13
CA VAL A 23 -52.17 48.78 -1.30
C VAL A 23 -52.42 47.52 -2.13
N ALA A 24 -53.46 47.51 -2.97
CA ALA A 24 -53.77 46.37 -3.84
C ALA A 24 -52.64 46.08 -4.84
N ILE A 25 -52.08 47.12 -5.48
CA ILE A 25 -50.94 46.98 -6.40
C ILE A 25 -49.70 46.47 -5.65
N SER A 26 -49.41 47.01 -4.47
CA SER A 26 -48.26 46.58 -3.65
C SER A 26 -48.38 45.12 -3.23
N LEU A 27 -49.58 44.68 -2.84
CA LEU A 27 -49.86 43.29 -2.48
C LEU A 27 -49.72 42.36 -3.69
N ALA A 28 -50.20 42.76 -4.87
CA ALA A 28 -50.06 41.98 -6.09
C ALA A 28 -48.58 41.80 -6.50
N ILE A 29 -47.77 42.85 -6.40
CA ILE A 29 -46.32 42.80 -6.64
C ILE A 29 -45.65 41.85 -5.63
N TYR A 30 -45.97 41.97 -4.34
CA TYR A 30 -45.44 41.09 -3.30
C TYR A 30 -45.77 39.61 -3.58
N LEU A 31 -47.03 39.30 -3.88
CA LEU A 31 -47.47 37.94 -4.20
C LEU A 31 -46.74 37.38 -5.42
N TYR A 32 -46.56 38.17 -6.48
CA TYR A 32 -45.81 37.77 -7.66
C TYR A 32 -44.34 37.41 -7.34
N PHE A 33 -43.65 38.23 -6.55
CA PHE A 33 -42.28 37.91 -6.11
C PHE A 33 -42.23 36.67 -5.23
N MET A 34 -43.18 36.50 -4.31
CA MET A 34 -43.27 35.30 -3.49
C MET A 34 -43.46 34.04 -4.34
N THR A 35 -44.36 34.06 -5.34
CA THR A 35 -44.53 32.94 -6.28
C THR A 35 -43.24 32.63 -7.03
N LYS A 36 -42.50 33.65 -7.52
CA LYS A 36 -41.20 33.45 -8.19
C LYS A 36 -40.13 32.89 -7.25
N ILE A 37 -40.10 33.32 -5.99
CA ILE A 37 -39.20 32.76 -4.96
C ILE A 37 -39.53 31.28 -4.72
N PHE A 38 -40.82 30.92 -4.61
CA PHE A 38 -41.24 29.52 -4.46
C PHE A 38 -40.92 28.67 -5.70
N GLU A 39 -41.11 29.19 -6.91
CA GLU A 39 -40.71 28.51 -8.15
C GLU A 39 -39.19 28.29 -8.22
N MET A 40 -38.39 29.29 -7.84
CA MET A 40 -36.93 29.15 -7.75
C MET A 40 -36.52 28.14 -6.68
N LYS A 41 -37.21 28.09 -5.54
CA LYS A 41 -36.97 27.08 -4.50
C LYS A 41 -37.32 25.68 -5.00
N LYS A 42 -38.47 25.51 -5.65
CA LYS A 42 -38.90 24.23 -6.26
C LYS A 42 -37.97 23.76 -7.38
N TYR A 43 -37.47 24.69 -8.20
CA TYR A 43 -36.47 24.37 -9.23
C TYR A 43 -35.13 23.95 -8.61
N LYS A 44 -34.68 24.66 -7.56
CA LYS A 44 -33.49 24.26 -6.78
C LYS A 44 -33.69 22.90 -6.12
N GLU A 45 -34.88 22.60 -5.59
CA GLU A 45 -35.24 21.30 -5.01
C GLU A 45 -35.21 20.19 -6.06
N LYS A 46 -35.83 20.37 -7.23
CA LYS A 46 -35.81 19.36 -8.31
C LYS A 46 -34.39 19.11 -8.85
N LYS A 47 -33.58 20.16 -8.97
CA LYS A 47 -32.17 20.02 -9.37
C LYS A 47 -31.36 19.32 -8.28
N ARG A 48 -31.60 19.64 -7.00
CA ARG A 48 -30.98 18.98 -5.85
C ARG A 48 -31.35 17.49 -5.78
N GLU A 49 -32.61 17.14 -6.01
CA GLU A 49 -33.11 15.76 -6.06
C GLU A 49 -32.49 14.98 -7.23
N ALA A 50 -32.40 15.59 -8.42
CA ALA A 50 -31.74 14.96 -9.56
C ALA A 50 -30.23 14.71 -9.31
N VAL A 51 -29.54 15.66 -8.68
CA VAL A 51 -28.13 15.49 -8.27
C VAL A 51 -27.99 14.44 -7.17
N PHE A 52 -28.91 14.44 -6.19
CA PHE A 52 -28.96 13.42 -5.14
C PHE A 52 -29.08 12.03 -5.74
N ASN A 53 -30.09 11.80 -6.58
CA ASN A 53 -30.34 10.50 -7.20
C ASN A 53 -29.13 10.06 -8.02
N TRP A 54 -28.53 10.99 -8.79
CA TRP A 54 -27.35 10.68 -9.57
C TRP A 54 -26.17 10.24 -8.71
N VAL A 55 -25.82 10.97 -7.65
CA VAL A 55 -24.72 10.61 -6.75
C VAL A 55 -25.04 9.32 -5.99
N HIS A 56 -26.28 9.16 -5.51
CA HIS A 56 -26.70 7.99 -4.77
C HIS A 56 -26.51 6.72 -5.64
N GLU A 57 -27.13 6.70 -6.82
CA GLU A 57 -27.11 5.56 -7.72
C GLU A 57 -25.73 5.33 -8.33
N ASN A 58 -25.07 6.39 -8.83
CA ASN A 58 -23.85 6.24 -9.63
C ASN A 58 -22.57 6.25 -8.80
N LEU A 59 -22.53 6.96 -7.66
CA LEU A 59 -21.35 7.00 -6.81
C LEU A 59 -21.50 6.13 -5.57
N ILE A 60 -22.51 6.37 -4.73
CA ILE A 60 -22.60 5.73 -3.42
C ILE A 60 -22.84 4.22 -3.57
N GLU A 61 -23.91 3.84 -4.26
CA GLU A 61 -24.27 2.43 -4.44
C GLU A 61 -23.33 1.71 -5.39
N SER A 62 -23.00 2.33 -6.54
CA SER A 62 -22.24 1.64 -7.59
C SER A 62 -20.72 1.63 -7.39
N VAL A 63 -20.19 2.47 -6.50
CA VAL A 63 -18.74 2.61 -6.28
C VAL A 63 -18.39 2.61 -4.80
N TYR A 64 -18.99 3.48 -3.98
CA TYR A 64 -18.42 3.80 -2.67
C TYR A 64 -18.68 2.72 -1.64
N ILE A 65 -19.90 2.19 -1.59
CA ILE A 65 -20.25 1.05 -0.71
C ILE A 65 -19.39 -0.17 -1.07
N PRO A 66 -19.34 -0.64 -2.33
CA PRO A 66 -18.47 -1.76 -2.69
C PRO A 66 -16.98 -1.50 -2.38
N LEU A 67 -16.47 -0.30 -2.64
CA LEU A 67 -15.09 0.05 -2.35
C LEU A 67 -14.79 -0.04 -0.84
N ALA A 68 -15.67 0.51 0.00
CA ALA A 68 -15.56 0.40 1.45
C ALA A 68 -15.60 -1.05 1.91
N GLU A 69 -16.55 -1.85 1.41
CA GLU A 69 -16.70 -3.26 1.75
C GLU A 69 -15.47 -4.09 1.39
N HIS A 70 -14.87 -3.85 0.22
CA HIS A 70 -13.66 -4.54 -0.19
C HIS A 70 -12.44 -4.13 0.64
N ALA A 71 -12.31 -2.85 1.02
CA ALA A 71 -11.27 -2.41 1.96
C ALA A 71 -11.40 -3.11 3.31
N LYS A 72 -12.63 -3.19 3.85
CA LYS A 72 -12.91 -3.92 5.09
C LYS A 72 -12.55 -5.39 4.96
N ALA A 73 -13.01 -6.06 3.90
CA ALA A 73 -12.74 -7.48 3.67
C ALA A 73 -11.23 -7.77 3.56
N ILE A 74 -10.45 -6.91 2.92
CA ILE A 74 -8.98 -7.03 2.88
C ILE A 74 -8.42 -6.95 4.30
N SER A 75 -8.84 -5.96 5.09
CA SER A 75 -8.35 -5.81 6.47
C SER A 75 -8.72 -7.01 7.37
N GLU A 76 -9.94 -7.54 7.22
CA GLU A 76 -10.35 -8.74 7.97
C GLU A 76 -9.53 -9.95 7.55
N GLU A 77 -9.32 -10.13 6.25
CA GLU A 77 -8.53 -11.24 5.71
C GLU A 77 -7.06 -11.17 6.15
N LEU A 78 -6.47 -9.98 6.27
CA LEU A 78 -5.11 -9.80 6.82
C LEU A 78 -5.05 -10.08 8.33
N LEU A 79 -6.12 -9.81 9.07
CA LEU A 79 -6.20 -10.03 10.52
C LEU A 79 -6.37 -11.51 10.90
N PHE A 80 -7.09 -12.28 10.08
CA PHE A 80 -7.41 -13.69 10.33
C PHE A 80 -6.18 -14.63 10.15
N GLN A 81 -5.09 -14.40 10.87
CA GLN A 81 -3.91 -15.27 10.81
C GLN A 81 -4.09 -16.64 11.46
N ARG A 82 -5.15 -16.86 12.25
CA ARG A 82 -5.34 -18.11 13.03
C ARG A 82 -6.82 -18.38 13.26
N ALA A 83 -7.35 -19.46 12.67
CA ALA A 83 -8.25 -20.39 13.37
C ALA A 83 -8.70 -21.59 12.52
N ASP A 84 -8.89 -21.46 11.21
CA ASP A 84 -9.61 -22.50 10.46
C ASP A 84 -8.87 -23.09 9.27
N ARG A 85 -9.11 -24.38 9.03
CA ARG A 85 -8.46 -25.26 8.04
C ARG A 85 -8.81 -24.92 6.58
N THR A 86 -9.09 -23.67 6.25
CA THR A 86 -9.23 -23.27 4.84
C THR A 86 -7.90 -23.43 4.13
N ASP A 87 -7.93 -24.02 2.93
CA ASP A 87 -6.77 -24.18 2.05
C ASP A 87 -6.09 -22.83 1.85
N GLU A 88 -4.78 -22.74 2.15
CA GLU A 88 -3.95 -21.54 1.98
C GLU A 88 -4.08 -20.95 0.56
N THR A 89 -4.27 -21.83 -0.42
CA THR A 89 -4.50 -21.47 -1.82
C THR A 89 -5.79 -20.67 -1.97
N ASP A 90 -6.90 -21.17 -1.42
CA ASP A 90 -8.20 -20.51 -1.51
C ASP A 90 -8.18 -19.14 -0.82
N ARG A 91 -7.47 -19.02 0.31
CA ARG A 91 -7.32 -17.75 1.02
C ARG A 91 -6.55 -16.72 0.19
N THR A 92 -5.48 -17.15 -0.47
CA THR A 92 -4.68 -16.30 -1.37
C THR A 92 -5.48 -15.83 -2.58
N GLU A 93 -6.27 -16.72 -3.16
CA GLU A 93 -7.19 -16.39 -4.27
C GLU A 93 -8.27 -15.40 -3.83
N ILE A 94 -8.86 -15.59 -2.64
CA ILE A 94 -9.85 -14.66 -2.06
C ILE A 94 -9.24 -13.28 -1.85
N MET A 95 -8.04 -13.20 -1.27
CA MET A 95 -7.34 -11.93 -1.06
C MET A 95 -7.12 -11.19 -2.39
N LEU A 96 -6.61 -11.88 -3.41
CA LEU A 96 -6.39 -11.28 -4.74
C LEU A 96 -7.72 -10.85 -5.37
N TYR A 97 -8.81 -11.60 -5.17
CA TYR A 97 -10.14 -11.19 -5.60
C TYR A 97 -10.60 -9.91 -4.91
N ARG A 98 -10.38 -9.78 -3.59
CA ARG A 98 -10.77 -8.57 -2.85
C ARG A 98 -9.95 -7.36 -3.27
N ILE A 99 -8.63 -7.53 -3.47
CA ILE A 99 -7.73 -6.49 -3.98
C ILE A 99 -8.11 -6.07 -5.39
N SER A 100 -8.40 -7.01 -6.30
CA SER A 100 -8.83 -6.67 -7.66
C SER A 100 -10.09 -5.83 -7.66
N LYS A 101 -11.10 -6.22 -6.88
CA LYS A 101 -12.34 -5.44 -6.73
C LYS A 101 -12.11 -4.07 -6.10
N PHE A 102 -11.29 -3.97 -5.06
CA PHE A 102 -10.91 -2.68 -4.47
C PHE A 102 -10.32 -1.75 -5.53
N MET A 103 -9.32 -2.22 -6.29
CA MET A 103 -8.67 -1.43 -7.34
C MET A 103 -9.64 -1.01 -8.45
N HIS A 104 -10.51 -1.93 -8.88
CA HIS A 104 -11.53 -1.63 -9.87
C HIS A 104 -12.45 -0.48 -9.43
N TYR A 105 -12.90 -0.47 -8.18
CA TYR A 105 -13.75 0.62 -7.70
C TYR A 105 -12.97 1.93 -7.50
N VAL A 106 -11.67 1.89 -7.17
CA VAL A 106 -10.82 3.10 -7.20
C VAL A 106 -10.76 3.66 -8.62
N PHE A 107 -10.49 2.83 -9.63
CA PHE A 107 -10.40 3.29 -11.02
C PHE A 107 -11.75 3.74 -11.57
N LYS A 108 -12.83 3.06 -11.22
CA LYS A 108 -14.20 3.47 -11.56
C LYS A 108 -14.55 4.82 -10.93
N ASN A 109 -14.11 5.11 -9.70
CA ASN A 109 -14.26 6.44 -9.11
C ASN A 109 -13.53 7.50 -9.95
N ARG A 110 -12.28 7.24 -10.34
CA ARG A 110 -11.47 8.14 -11.17
C ARG A 110 -12.12 8.40 -12.53
N GLU A 111 -12.67 7.37 -13.18
CA GLU A 111 -13.39 7.49 -14.45
C GLU A 111 -14.68 8.31 -14.31
N THR A 112 -15.46 8.05 -13.25
CA THR A 112 -16.75 8.71 -13.04
C THR A 112 -16.59 10.18 -12.65
N PHE A 113 -15.57 10.51 -11.85
CA PHE A 113 -15.39 11.84 -11.26
C PHE A 113 -14.26 12.68 -11.89
N GLY A 114 -13.46 12.09 -12.80
CA GLY A 114 -12.50 12.81 -13.64
C GLY A 114 -11.23 13.31 -12.93
N SER A 115 -10.87 12.74 -11.77
CA SER A 115 -9.68 13.09 -10.98
C SER A 115 -9.42 12.04 -9.89
N ASP A 116 -8.28 12.13 -9.19
CA ASP A 116 -7.97 11.32 -8.00
C ASP A 116 -8.83 11.70 -6.77
N MET A 117 -9.91 12.46 -6.96
CA MET A 117 -10.76 12.97 -5.91
C MET A 117 -11.94 12.06 -5.58
N TYR A 118 -12.28 11.99 -4.30
CA TYR A 118 -13.54 11.43 -3.80
C TYR A 118 -14.59 12.55 -3.63
N PHE A 119 -15.83 12.29 -4.03
CA PHE A 119 -16.93 13.21 -3.83
C PHE A 119 -17.31 13.22 -2.35
N THR A 120 -16.75 14.16 -1.60
CA THR A 120 -17.07 14.38 -0.18
C THR A 120 -17.49 15.83 0.05
N PRO A 121 -18.25 16.14 1.12
CA PRO A 121 -18.64 17.51 1.44
C PRO A 121 -17.46 18.43 1.81
N ASN A 122 -16.29 17.88 2.12
CA ASN A 122 -15.13 18.61 2.61
C ASN A 122 -13.85 18.18 1.88
N GLY A 123 -13.18 19.14 1.23
CA GLY A 123 -11.98 18.90 0.43
C GLY A 123 -10.76 18.38 1.22
N ALA A 124 -10.73 18.52 2.55
CA ALA A 124 -9.70 17.87 3.37
C ALA A 124 -9.92 16.35 3.46
N ASP A 125 -11.16 15.92 3.68
CA ASP A 125 -11.54 14.50 3.82
C ASP A 125 -11.29 13.76 2.50
N ASN A 126 -11.60 14.41 1.38
CA ASN A 126 -11.29 13.95 0.03
C ASN A 126 -9.79 13.63 -0.13
N ARG A 127 -8.92 14.61 0.18
CA ARG A 127 -7.46 14.42 0.12
C ARG A 127 -6.97 13.31 1.05
N HIS A 128 -7.60 13.11 2.20
CA HIS A 128 -7.22 12.02 3.09
C HIS A 128 -7.58 10.65 2.50
N LEU A 129 -8.78 10.49 1.94
CA LEU A 129 -9.20 9.26 1.29
C LEU A 129 -8.32 8.93 0.08
N GLU A 130 -8.03 9.93 -0.76
CA GLU A 130 -7.09 9.83 -1.89
C GLU A 130 -5.73 9.31 -1.42
N ASN A 131 -5.09 10.02 -0.47
CA ASN A 131 -3.78 9.65 0.05
C ASN A 131 -3.76 8.24 0.66
N ILE A 132 -4.82 7.82 1.35
CA ILE A 132 -4.89 6.47 1.91
C ILE A 132 -5.09 5.44 0.80
N SER A 133 -5.93 5.72 -0.19
CA SER A 133 -6.15 4.81 -1.32
C SER A 133 -4.87 4.60 -2.15
N ASP A 134 -4.10 5.67 -2.38
CA ASP A 134 -2.81 5.60 -3.06
C ASP A 134 -1.78 4.83 -2.24
N ARG A 135 -1.80 4.98 -0.90
CA ARG A 135 -0.96 4.18 -0.02
C ARG A 135 -1.33 2.70 -0.09
N ILE A 136 -2.63 2.35 -0.08
CA ILE A 136 -3.10 0.96 -0.26
C ILE A 136 -2.58 0.39 -1.60
N ILE A 137 -2.76 1.12 -2.70
CA ILE A 137 -2.30 0.71 -4.03
C ILE A 137 -0.77 0.56 -4.04
N SER A 138 -0.05 1.51 -3.44
CA SER A 138 1.40 1.46 -3.32
C SER A 138 1.84 0.20 -2.57
N GLU A 139 1.28 -0.09 -1.40
CA GLU A 139 1.64 -1.31 -0.64
C GLU A 139 1.34 -2.58 -1.44
N ILE A 140 0.18 -2.67 -2.10
CA ILE A 140 -0.19 -3.80 -2.97
C ILE A 140 0.85 -4.00 -4.08
N THR A 141 1.25 -2.92 -4.77
CA THR A 141 2.25 -3.00 -5.85
C THR A 141 3.64 -3.33 -5.34
N THR A 142 4.00 -2.87 -4.14
CA THR A 142 5.34 -3.09 -3.58
C THR A 142 5.56 -4.58 -3.30
N VAL A 143 4.52 -5.34 -2.98
CA VAL A 143 4.64 -6.82 -2.81
C VAL A 143 5.07 -7.52 -4.11
N TYR A 144 4.81 -6.90 -5.26
CA TYR A 144 5.19 -7.42 -6.57
C TYR A 144 6.59 -7.01 -7.02
N ASP A 145 7.22 -6.06 -6.35
CA ASP A 145 8.58 -5.65 -6.68
C ASP A 145 9.54 -6.82 -6.51
N ARG A 146 10.41 -7.02 -7.51
CA ARG A 146 11.56 -7.90 -7.37
C ARG A 146 12.83 -7.07 -7.41
N GLU A 147 13.80 -7.48 -6.59
CA GLU A 147 15.13 -6.84 -6.52
C GLU A 147 15.88 -6.77 -7.86
N TYR A 148 15.47 -7.54 -8.87
CA TYR A 148 16.16 -7.66 -10.16
C TYR A 148 15.32 -7.23 -11.36
N ASP A 149 14.22 -6.51 -11.16
CA ASP A 149 13.45 -5.98 -12.30
C ASP A 149 14.24 -4.91 -13.04
N LYS A 150 14.47 -5.12 -14.33
CA LYS A 150 15.08 -4.12 -15.21
C LYS A 150 14.19 -2.90 -15.42
N ASN A 151 12.87 -3.08 -15.42
CA ASN A 151 11.88 -2.00 -15.48
C ASN A 151 10.76 -2.23 -14.44
N PRO A 152 10.99 -1.88 -13.17
CA PRO A 152 10.00 -2.10 -12.11
C PRO A 152 8.72 -1.28 -12.33
N ILE A 153 8.79 -0.14 -13.02
CA ILE A 153 7.64 0.73 -13.27
C ILE A 153 6.69 0.10 -14.29
N GLU A 154 7.18 -0.33 -15.46
CA GLU A 154 6.36 -1.02 -16.47
C GLU A 154 5.72 -2.27 -15.87
N ARG A 155 6.49 -3.04 -15.12
CA ARG A 155 5.96 -4.24 -14.48
C ARG A 155 4.84 -3.94 -13.50
N ARG A 156 4.99 -2.90 -12.67
CA ARG A 156 3.91 -2.45 -11.77
C ARG A 156 2.67 -2.04 -12.56
N ILE A 157 2.82 -1.34 -13.68
CA ILE A 157 1.70 -0.93 -14.53
C ILE A 157 0.96 -2.15 -15.08
N VAL A 158 1.67 -3.11 -15.67
CA VAL A 158 1.06 -4.34 -16.22
C VAL A 158 0.37 -5.16 -15.13
N ILE A 159 0.96 -5.24 -13.93
CA ILE A 159 0.34 -5.94 -12.79
C ILE A 159 -0.92 -5.22 -12.32
N LEU A 160 -0.89 -3.89 -12.21
CA LEU A 160 -2.04 -3.10 -11.82
C LEU A 160 -3.19 -3.28 -12.83
N GLU A 161 -2.86 -3.24 -14.11
CA GLU A 161 -3.81 -3.44 -15.21
C GLU A 161 -4.39 -4.86 -15.17
N PHE A 162 -3.55 -5.89 -15.02
CA PHE A 162 -3.99 -7.27 -14.86
C PHE A 162 -4.95 -7.46 -13.67
N ILE A 163 -4.57 -6.94 -12.49
CA ILE A 163 -5.38 -7.06 -11.28
C ILE A 163 -6.71 -6.34 -11.45
N ALA A 164 -6.71 -5.13 -12.00
CA ALA A 164 -7.94 -4.37 -12.24
C ALA A 164 -8.83 -5.03 -13.30
N THR A 165 -8.27 -5.61 -14.35
CA THR A 165 -9.03 -6.33 -15.38
C THR A 165 -9.64 -7.60 -14.82
N CYS A 166 -8.95 -8.34 -13.94
CA CYS A 166 -9.52 -9.50 -13.25
C CYS A 166 -10.80 -9.15 -12.47
N ALA A 167 -10.93 -7.91 -12.00
CA ALA A 167 -12.10 -7.47 -11.26
C ALA A 167 -13.37 -7.37 -12.11
N LYS A 168 -13.27 -7.37 -13.46
CA LYS A 168 -14.43 -7.39 -14.36
C LYS A 168 -15.23 -8.71 -14.27
N CYS A 169 -14.67 -9.74 -13.64
CA CYS A 169 -15.39 -10.98 -13.33
C CYS A 169 -16.67 -10.73 -12.52
N ARG A 170 -17.75 -11.44 -12.84
CA ARG A 170 -19.05 -11.23 -12.19
C ARG A 170 -19.07 -11.70 -10.74
N ASN A 171 -18.28 -12.73 -10.43
CA ASN A 171 -18.20 -13.32 -9.10
C ASN A 171 -16.84 -14.00 -8.88
N TYR A 172 -16.62 -14.47 -7.65
CA TYR A 172 -15.40 -15.15 -7.24
C TYR A 172 -15.13 -16.44 -8.04
N SER A 173 -16.17 -17.20 -8.41
CA SER A 173 -16.00 -18.45 -9.18
C SER A 173 -15.43 -18.19 -10.57
N GLU A 174 -15.91 -17.16 -11.26
CA GLU A 174 -15.34 -16.74 -12.55
C GLU A 174 -13.91 -16.24 -12.40
N PHE A 175 -13.66 -15.39 -11.39
CA PHE A 175 -12.32 -14.92 -11.08
C PHE A 175 -11.34 -16.08 -10.85
N LYS A 176 -11.75 -17.09 -10.07
CA LYS A 176 -10.95 -18.29 -9.77
C LYS A 176 -10.64 -19.10 -11.03
N LEU A 177 -11.61 -19.27 -11.93
CA LEU A 177 -11.39 -19.93 -13.21
C LEU A 177 -10.37 -19.14 -14.06
N LEU A 178 -10.53 -17.81 -14.14
CA LEU A 178 -9.70 -16.92 -14.93
C LEU A 178 -8.23 -16.92 -14.49
N ILE A 179 -7.95 -16.78 -13.19
CA ILE A 179 -6.58 -16.77 -12.67
C ILE A 179 -5.89 -18.13 -12.87
N ARG A 180 -6.65 -19.23 -12.84
CA ARG A 180 -6.18 -20.59 -13.12
C ARG A 180 -6.06 -20.91 -14.61
N GLY A 181 -6.23 -19.92 -15.49
CA GLY A 181 -6.13 -20.08 -16.95
C GLY A 181 -7.26 -20.91 -17.56
N ARG A 182 -8.39 -21.05 -16.86
CA ARG A 182 -9.57 -21.71 -17.40
C ARG A 182 -10.49 -20.69 -18.08
N PRO A 183 -11.14 -21.07 -19.20
CA PRO A 183 -12.05 -20.18 -19.89
C PRO A 183 -13.25 -19.85 -19.00
N ILE A 184 -13.71 -18.60 -19.08
CA ILE A 184 -14.97 -18.13 -18.50
C ILE A 184 -15.99 -17.85 -19.62
N PHE A 185 -17.23 -17.53 -19.25
CA PHE A 185 -18.28 -17.22 -20.23
C PHE A 185 -17.95 -15.95 -21.05
N ASP A 186 -17.31 -14.98 -20.41
CA ASP A 186 -16.87 -13.74 -21.04
C ASP A 186 -15.57 -13.97 -21.85
N ARG A 187 -15.74 -14.15 -23.16
CA ARG A 187 -14.62 -14.41 -24.08
C ARG A 187 -13.72 -13.20 -24.24
N ASP A 188 -14.28 -12.00 -24.24
CA ASP A 188 -13.52 -10.76 -24.45
C ASP A 188 -12.60 -10.51 -23.26
N LEU A 189 -13.12 -10.69 -22.04
CA LEU A 189 -12.32 -10.64 -20.81
C LEU A 189 -11.23 -11.72 -20.80
N THR A 190 -11.53 -12.93 -21.30
CA THR A 190 -10.53 -14.01 -21.40
C THR A 190 -9.39 -13.61 -22.34
N VAL A 191 -9.70 -13.01 -23.49
CA VAL A 191 -8.70 -12.53 -24.46
C VAL A 191 -7.88 -11.39 -23.86
N GLU A 192 -8.52 -10.40 -23.23
CA GLU A 192 -7.85 -9.26 -22.60
C GLU A 192 -6.83 -9.73 -21.53
N ILE A 193 -7.24 -10.67 -20.68
CA ILE A 193 -6.38 -11.22 -19.63
C ILE A 193 -5.22 -12.05 -20.21
N ASN A 194 -5.45 -12.81 -21.28
CA ASN A 194 -4.38 -13.54 -21.94
C ASN A 194 -3.38 -12.59 -22.59
N ASN A 195 -3.84 -11.51 -23.23
CA ASN A 195 -2.95 -10.48 -23.78
C ASN A 195 -2.09 -9.83 -22.69
N LEU A 196 -2.67 -9.53 -21.51
CA LEU A 196 -1.91 -8.99 -20.37
C LEU A 196 -0.91 -10.01 -19.80
N LYS A 197 -1.26 -11.31 -19.78
CA LYS A 197 -0.32 -12.38 -19.40
C LYS A 197 0.83 -12.51 -20.41
N ASP A 198 0.53 -12.42 -21.69
CA ASP A 198 1.52 -12.52 -22.76
C ASP A 198 2.46 -11.30 -22.74
N ALA A 199 1.91 -10.08 -22.61
CA ALA A 199 2.70 -8.87 -22.42
C ALA A 199 3.62 -8.95 -21.20
N TYR A 200 3.15 -9.57 -20.11
CA TYR A 200 3.97 -9.81 -18.93
C TYR A 200 5.07 -10.89 -19.17
N SER A 201 4.80 -11.86 -20.04
CA SER A 201 5.69 -12.99 -20.33
C SER A 201 6.80 -12.63 -21.35
N ASP A 202 6.48 -11.85 -22.37
CA ASP A 202 7.37 -11.59 -23.52
C ASP A 202 8.53 -10.62 -23.17
N ASP A 203 8.36 -9.76 -22.17
CA ASP A 203 9.29 -8.66 -21.86
C ASP A 203 10.34 -8.93 -20.76
N TYR A 204 10.88 -10.15 -20.62
CA TYR A 204 12.01 -10.53 -19.74
C TYR A 204 11.73 -10.74 -18.22
N TYR A 205 10.49 -10.74 -17.73
CA TYR A 205 10.21 -10.79 -16.27
C TYR A 205 9.93 -12.18 -15.67
N LEU A 206 9.70 -13.19 -16.51
CA LEU A 206 9.57 -14.57 -16.07
C LEU A 206 10.84 -15.33 -16.46
N LEU A 207 11.74 -15.52 -15.50
CA LEU A 207 12.79 -16.54 -15.57
C LEU A 207 12.11 -17.90 -15.83
N PHE A 208 12.06 -18.30 -17.11
CA PHE A 208 11.90 -19.60 -17.79
C PHE A 208 11.50 -20.89 -17.01
N GLY A 209 10.89 -20.82 -15.83
CA GLY A 209 10.68 -21.96 -14.93
C GLY A 209 9.39 -21.94 -14.11
N TYR A 210 8.60 -20.87 -14.15
CA TYR A 210 7.24 -20.91 -13.60
C TYR A 210 6.27 -21.41 -14.68
N CYS A 211 6.03 -22.72 -14.70
CA CYS A 211 5.02 -23.34 -15.55
C CYS A 211 3.58 -23.00 -15.14
N ASP A 212 3.37 -22.24 -14.06
CA ASP A 212 2.07 -21.82 -13.57
C ASP A 212 1.93 -20.28 -13.61
N PRO A 213 1.23 -19.73 -14.62
CA PRO A 213 0.92 -18.30 -14.71
C PRO A 213 0.21 -17.76 -13.47
N ALA A 214 -0.54 -18.59 -12.73
CA ALA A 214 -1.22 -18.16 -11.51
C ALA A 214 -0.23 -17.85 -10.39
N GLY A 215 0.85 -18.64 -10.26
CA GLY A 215 1.87 -18.48 -9.23
C GLY A 215 2.56 -17.11 -9.27
N VAL A 216 2.64 -16.47 -10.42
CA VAL A 216 3.19 -15.11 -10.57
C VAL A 216 2.40 -14.09 -9.77
N PHE A 217 1.08 -14.23 -9.76
CA PHE A 217 0.16 -13.31 -9.08
C PHE A 217 -0.14 -13.75 -7.64
N LEU A 218 -0.22 -15.06 -7.43
CA LEU A 218 -0.57 -15.66 -6.13
C LEU A 218 0.61 -15.70 -5.16
N ASN A 219 1.86 -15.89 -5.60
CA ASN A 219 2.99 -15.96 -4.68
C ASN A 219 3.21 -14.65 -3.89
N PRO A 220 3.17 -13.46 -4.52
CA PRO A 220 3.23 -12.20 -3.78
C PRO A 220 2.06 -12.02 -2.81
N MET A 221 0.85 -12.42 -3.21
CA MET A 221 -0.31 -12.38 -2.33
C MET A 221 -0.18 -13.34 -1.14
N ASN A 222 0.40 -14.52 -1.36
CA ASN A 222 0.68 -15.43 -0.27
C ASN A 222 1.74 -14.85 0.68
N ALA A 223 2.75 -14.14 0.17
CA ALA A 223 3.73 -13.44 0.99
C ALA A 223 3.11 -12.29 1.81
N LEU A 224 2.05 -11.65 1.31
CA LEU A 224 1.27 -10.67 2.05
C LEU A 224 0.46 -11.32 3.19
N ILE A 225 -0.15 -12.48 2.96
CA ILE A 225 -0.98 -13.16 3.97
C ILE A 225 -0.12 -13.90 5.01
N ASN A 226 0.93 -14.55 4.52
CA ASN A 226 1.85 -15.41 5.26
C ASN A 226 3.27 -14.84 5.16
N PRO A 227 3.54 -13.70 5.84
CA PRO A 227 4.83 -13.03 5.75
C PRO A 227 5.94 -13.94 6.30
N LYS A 228 6.97 -14.15 5.49
CA LYS A 228 8.14 -14.99 5.81
C LYS A 228 9.30 -14.19 6.40
N ASN A 229 9.26 -12.88 6.26
CA ASN A 229 10.28 -11.98 6.78
C ASN A 229 9.63 -10.70 7.31
N LEU A 230 10.45 -9.89 7.98
CA LEU A 230 10.01 -8.67 8.64
C LEU A 230 9.43 -7.64 7.67
N TRP A 231 10.04 -7.49 6.50
CA TRP A 231 9.59 -6.53 5.49
C TRP A 231 8.19 -6.90 4.97
N GLN A 232 7.94 -8.18 4.72
CA GLN A 232 6.62 -8.68 4.36
C GLN A 232 5.63 -8.43 5.48
N ALA A 233 5.98 -8.77 6.73
CA ALA A 233 5.10 -8.56 7.89
C ALA A 233 4.75 -7.07 8.08
N TRP A 234 5.72 -6.18 7.85
CA TRP A 234 5.48 -4.73 7.88
C TRP A 234 4.53 -4.29 6.77
N THR A 235 4.73 -4.76 5.55
CA THR A 235 3.87 -4.47 4.40
C THR A 235 2.43 -4.94 4.65
N THR A 236 2.26 -6.17 5.15
CA THR A 236 0.98 -6.73 5.60
C THR A 236 0.30 -5.82 6.64
N ALA A 237 1.05 -5.36 7.63
CA ALA A 237 0.52 -4.54 8.71
C ALA A 237 0.11 -3.13 8.23
N LYS A 238 0.91 -2.50 7.36
CA LYS A 238 0.57 -1.22 6.72
C LYS A 238 -0.71 -1.36 5.91
N LEU A 239 -0.78 -2.37 5.04
CA LEU A 239 -1.95 -2.60 4.20
C LEU A 239 -3.21 -2.82 5.05
N TYR A 240 -3.10 -3.63 6.11
CA TYR A 240 -4.18 -3.83 7.07
C TYR A 240 -4.64 -2.50 7.69
N ALA A 241 -3.71 -1.69 8.21
CA ALA A 241 -4.02 -0.43 8.85
C ALA A 241 -4.66 0.57 7.88
N TYR A 242 -4.12 0.70 6.66
CA TYR A 242 -4.66 1.58 5.64
C TYR A 242 -6.05 1.15 5.17
N CYS A 243 -6.27 -0.13 4.89
CA CYS A 243 -7.57 -0.65 4.48
C CYS A 243 -8.64 -0.47 5.57
N SER A 244 -8.29 -0.75 6.84
CA SER A 244 -9.17 -0.54 7.99
C SER A 244 -9.53 0.94 8.16
N LEU A 245 -8.53 1.83 8.10
CA LEU A 245 -8.74 3.28 8.21
C LEU A 245 -9.58 3.80 7.04
N PHE A 246 -9.23 3.40 5.80
CA PHE A 246 -9.97 3.78 4.60
C PHE A 246 -11.45 3.42 4.72
N ASN A 247 -11.77 2.17 5.07
CA ASN A 247 -13.16 1.73 5.23
C ASN A 247 -13.91 2.63 6.22
N LYS A 248 -13.35 2.89 7.40
CA LYS A 248 -14.02 3.67 8.46
C LYS A 248 -14.26 5.12 8.04
N LEU A 249 -13.25 5.75 7.47
CA LEU A 249 -13.38 7.12 6.93
C LEU A 249 -14.41 7.19 5.84
N PHE A 250 -14.39 6.22 4.93
CA PHE A 250 -15.21 6.25 3.75
C PHE A 250 -16.69 6.01 4.08
N ILE A 251 -16.97 5.05 4.98
CA ILE A 251 -18.32 4.87 5.52
C ILE A 251 -18.81 6.13 6.23
N TYR A 252 -17.94 6.78 7.01
CA TYR A 252 -18.29 8.04 7.68
C TYR A 252 -18.63 9.15 6.68
N GLU A 253 -17.83 9.34 5.62
CA GLU A 253 -18.11 10.33 4.58
C GLU A 253 -19.41 10.03 3.82
N ILE A 254 -19.71 8.76 3.54
CA ILE A 254 -21.01 8.37 2.96
C ILE A 254 -22.16 8.82 3.86
N HIS A 255 -22.05 8.60 5.18
CA HIS A 255 -23.09 9.04 6.13
C HIS A 255 -23.21 10.57 6.14
N LYS A 256 -22.07 11.27 6.16
CA LYS A 256 -22.03 12.74 6.13
C LYS A 256 -22.64 13.32 4.85
N MET A 257 -22.47 12.66 3.71
CA MET A 257 -23.12 13.06 2.45
C MET A 257 -24.64 12.99 2.59
N TYR A 258 -25.18 11.90 3.12
CA TYR A 258 -26.62 11.80 3.38
C TYR A 258 -27.09 12.82 4.42
N ASP A 259 -26.36 12.96 5.54
CA ASP A 259 -26.69 13.93 6.58
C ASP A 259 -26.70 15.36 6.02
N SER A 260 -25.72 15.74 5.20
CA SER A 260 -25.69 17.07 4.56
C SER A 260 -26.88 17.32 3.62
N TRP A 261 -27.51 16.24 3.15
CA TRP A 261 -28.67 16.30 2.29
C TRP A 261 -30.01 16.24 3.02
N TYR A 262 -30.04 15.69 4.23
CA TYR A 262 -31.28 15.55 5.01
C TYR A 262 -31.31 16.40 6.29
N VAL A 263 -30.18 16.90 6.79
CA VAL A 263 -30.01 17.60 8.07
C VAL A 263 -29.19 18.89 7.88
N GLU A 264 -29.70 20.03 8.34
CA GLU A 264 -29.12 21.37 8.11
C GLU A 264 -27.86 21.71 8.95
N TYR A 265 -27.31 20.81 9.76
CA TYR A 265 -26.17 21.14 10.65
C TYR A 265 -25.18 19.97 10.81
N PRO A 266 -23.97 20.02 10.22
CA PRO A 266 -23.07 18.86 10.24
C PRO A 266 -21.78 19.02 11.05
N ASP A 267 -21.56 20.11 11.79
CA ASP A 267 -20.30 20.27 12.54
C ASP A 267 -20.39 19.60 13.93
N THR A 268 -20.14 18.29 13.96
CA THR A 268 -20.15 17.52 15.20
C THR A 268 -18.73 17.29 15.71
N ILE A 269 -18.56 17.28 17.04
CA ILE A 269 -17.29 16.96 17.75
C ILE A 269 -16.63 15.67 17.23
N LYS A 270 -17.42 14.76 16.67
CA LYS A 270 -17.01 13.48 16.09
C LYS A 270 -16.10 13.64 14.86
N HIS A 271 -16.29 14.71 14.07
CA HIS A 271 -15.50 15.00 12.87
C HIS A 271 -14.03 15.26 13.19
N HIS A 272 -13.79 16.04 14.25
CA HIS A 272 -12.44 16.41 14.67
C HIS A 272 -11.66 15.19 15.20
N GLN A 273 -12.33 14.29 15.93
CA GLN A 273 -11.69 13.10 16.50
C GLN A 273 -11.23 12.09 15.43
N LEU A 274 -11.99 11.95 14.35
CA LEU A 274 -11.64 11.06 13.25
C LEU A 274 -10.43 11.60 12.47
N LEU A 275 -10.42 12.91 12.16
CA LEU A 275 -9.30 13.58 11.52
C LEU A 275 -8.02 13.53 12.37
N ASP A 276 -8.13 13.74 13.69
CA ASP A 276 -7.01 13.57 14.62
C ASP A 276 -6.45 12.14 14.58
N THR A 277 -7.33 11.14 14.47
CA THR A 277 -6.94 9.73 14.35
C THR A 277 -6.18 9.47 13.04
N ILE A 278 -6.63 10.03 11.92
CA ILE A 278 -5.92 9.92 10.62
C ILE A 278 -4.53 10.54 10.73
N GLY A 279 -4.45 11.77 11.23
CA GLY A 279 -3.19 12.49 11.39
C GLY A 279 -2.21 11.72 12.25
N TRP A 280 -2.72 11.09 13.31
CA TRP A 280 -1.92 10.28 14.22
C TRP A 280 -1.50 8.93 13.62
N VAL A 281 -2.37 8.20 12.90
CA VAL A 281 -1.98 6.97 12.18
C VAL A 281 -0.92 7.28 11.13
N ASN A 282 -1.09 8.34 10.33
CA ASN A 282 -0.11 8.78 9.34
C ASN A 282 1.24 9.13 9.99
N LYS A 283 1.20 9.80 11.15
CA LYS A 283 2.41 10.09 11.93
C LYS A 283 3.12 8.81 12.36
N ILE A 284 2.40 7.83 12.92
CA ILE A 284 2.99 6.54 13.34
C ILE A 284 3.60 5.80 12.15
N VAL A 285 2.87 5.71 11.04
CA VAL A 285 3.39 5.00 9.86
C VAL A 285 4.63 5.71 9.33
N LYS A 286 4.61 7.03 9.23
CA LYS A 286 5.78 7.83 8.81
C LYS A 286 6.98 7.62 9.74
N GLU A 287 6.80 7.75 11.06
CA GLU A 287 7.87 7.52 12.04
C GLU A 287 8.42 6.09 11.99
N THR A 288 7.58 5.12 11.64
CA THR A 288 8.01 3.72 11.52
C THR A 288 8.73 3.45 10.20
N ASP A 289 8.29 4.06 9.09
CA ASP A 289 8.98 3.99 7.80
C ASP A 289 10.37 4.64 7.89
N GLU A 290 10.49 5.82 8.50
CA GLU A 290 11.79 6.48 8.74
C GLU A 290 12.74 5.55 9.50
N ARG A 291 12.25 4.87 10.55
CA ARG A 291 13.04 3.90 11.32
C ARG A 291 13.39 2.64 10.55
N LEU A 292 12.57 2.22 9.59
CA LEU A 292 12.89 1.08 8.72
C LEU A 292 13.95 1.45 7.68
N VAL A 293 13.93 2.68 7.18
CA VAL A 293 15.01 3.21 6.34
C VAL A 293 16.30 3.26 7.14
N ASP A 294 16.28 3.83 8.34
CA ASP A 294 17.43 3.86 9.25
C ASP A 294 17.94 2.45 9.57
N ASP A 295 17.05 1.48 9.81
CA ASP A 295 17.42 0.07 10.05
C ASP A 295 18.05 -0.58 8.82
N ASN A 296 17.51 -0.35 7.62
CA ASN A 296 18.09 -0.85 6.38
C ASN A 296 19.49 -0.26 6.16
N GLU A 297 19.67 1.04 6.43
CA GLU A 297 20.98 1.69 6.40
C GLU A 297 21.93 1.15 7.48
N LEU A 298 21.42 0.84 8.68
CA LEU A 298 22.18 0.26 9.79
C LEU A 298 22.59 -1.19 9.50
N ARG A 299 21.75 -2.00 8.86
CA ARG A 299 22.07 -3.36 8.39
C ARG A 299 23.18 -3.36 7.34
N GLN A 300 23.22 -2.31 6.51
CA GLN A 300 24.29 -2.11 5.53
C GLN A 300 25.60 -1.62 6.18
N LYS A 301 25.55 -1.08 7.40
CA LYS A 301 26.74 -0.70 8.18
C LYS A 301 27.26 -1.91 8.99
N PRO A 302 28.58 -2.06 9.16
CA PRO A 302 29.12 -3.08 10.05
C PRO A 302 28.59 -2.88 11.48
N TYR A 303 28.05 -3.94 12.06
CA TYR A 303 27.32 -3.94 13.34
C TYR A 303 28.12 -3.31 14.49
N ASP A 304 27.63 -2.20 15.05
CA ASP A 304 28.13 -1.60 16.29
C ASP A 304 27.11 -1.82 17.42
N LYS A 305 27.45 -2.77 18.30
CA LYS A 305 26.65 -3.20 19.47
C LYS A 305 26.26 -2.04 20.40
N ASN A 306 27.02 -0.95 20.43
CA ASN A 306 26.75 0.17 21.34
C ASN A 306 25.65 1.11 20.85
N ASN A 307 25.40 1.19 19.54
CA ASN A 307 24.33 2.02 18.98
C ASN A 307 22.96 1.35 19.13
N ALA A 308 22.89 0.03 18.91
CA ALA A 308 21.67 -0.74 19.13
C ALA A 308 21.10 -0.57 20.55
N LEU A 309 21.96 -0.54 21.58
CA LEU A 309 21.54 -0.38 22.98
C LEU A 309 20.96 1.03 23.27
N LYS A 310 21.48 2.06 22.59
CA LYS A 310 20.96 3.43 22.70
C LYS A 310 19.58 3.56 22.05
N ASP A 311 19.40 2.95 20.88
CA ASP A 311 18.12 2.99 20.16
C ASP A 311 17.02 2.25 20.93
N ILE A 312 17.35 1.13 21.57
CA ILE A 312 16.44 0.39 22.46
C ILE A 312 16.02 1.24 23.68
N THR A 313 16.97 1.94 24.29
CA THR A 313 16.71 2.78 25.47
C THR A 313 15.79 3.96 25.11
N LEU A 314 16.05 4.60 23.97
CA LEU A 314 15.22 5.69 23.45
C LEU A 314 13.81 5.20 23.10
N PHE A 315 13.69 4.05 22.44
CA PHE A 315 12.39 3.46 22.06
C PHE A 315 11.53 3.11 23.27
N ASN A 316 12.12 2.51 24.31
CA ASN A 316 11.42 2.17 25.55
C ASN A 316 10.94 3.42 26.32
N SER A 317 11.66 4.54 26.23
CA SER A 317 11.21 5.82 26.82
C SER A 317 9.97 6.37 26.12
N MET A 318 9.94 6.36 24.79
CA MET A 318 8.79 6.80 23.99
C MET A 318 7.57 5.89 24.22
N LEU A 319 7.81 4.61 24.47
CA LEU A 319 6.77 3.65 24.80
C LEU A 319 6.11 3.92 26.16
N SER A 320 6.90 4.28 27.16
CA SER A 320 6.38 4.70 28.47
C SER A 320 5.46 5.92 28.32
N ASP A 321 5.88 6.90 27.51
CA ASP A 321 5.10 8.10 27.21
C ASP A 321 3.81 7.79 26.43
N ALA A 322 3.88 6.89 25.44
CA ALA A 322 2.74 6.47 24.63
C ALA A 322 1.75 5.57 25.39
N LYS A 323 2.16 4.87 26.44
CA LYS A 323 1.25 4.12 27.32
C LYS A 323 0.57 5.01 28.37
N GLN A 324 1.26 6.06 28.84
CA GLN A 324 0.73 6.95 29.87
C GLN A 324 -0.22 8.03 29.33
N LYS A 325 -0.02 8.54 28.11
CA LYS A 325 -0.81 9.66 27.56
C LYS A 325 -2.21 9.34 26.99
N PRO A 326 -2.47 8.22 26.30
CA PRO A 326 -3.76 7.99 25.68
C PRO A 326 -4.79 7.32 26.59
N SER A 327 -4.44 6.76 27.75
CA SER A 327 -5.41 6.00 28.55
C SER A 327 -6.07 6.85 29.66
N SER A 328 -5.31 7.67 30.38
CA SER A 328 -5.86 8.43 31.54
C SER A 328 -6.55 9.74 31.14
N ALA A 329 -6.02 10.49 30.16
CA ALA A 329 -6.60 11.74 29.67
C ALA A 329 -7.83 11.53 28.78
N ILE A 330 -8.00 10.33 28.22
CA ILE A 330 -9.07 9.96 27.29
C ILE A 330 -10.23 9.26 28.01
N ASN A 331 -9.94 8.37 28.98
CA ASN A 331 -10.99 7.64 29.71
C ASN A 331 -11.74 8.53 30.71
N SER A 332 -11.17 9.65 31.14
CA SER A 332 -11.79 10.56 32.11
C SER A 332 -12.81 11.54 31.52
N ARG A 333 -12.99 11.58 30.19
CA ARG A 333 -13.76 12.67 29.55
C ARG A 333 -15.06 12.30 28.85
N MET A 334 -15.47 11.03 28.73
CA MET A 334 -16.65 10.68 27.93
C MET A 334 -17.39 9.41 28.38
N GLU A 335 -18.60 9.57 28.91
CA GLU A 335 -19.63 8.53 28.87
C GLU A 335 -20.24 8.51 27.46
N MET A 336 -20.02 7.43 26.70
CA MET A 336 -20.46 7.29 25.30
C MET A 336 -21.03 5.90 25.02
N GLY A 337 -21.86 5.81 23.95
CA GLY A 337 -22.76 4.68 23.65
C GLY A 337 -22.08 3.40 23.12
N SER A 338 -22.83 2.29 23.10
CA SER A 338 -22.30 0.92 22.86
C SER A 338 -21.68 0.68 21.48
N ASN A 339 -22.22 1.26 20.39
CA ASN A 339 -21.64 1.13 19.05
C ASN A 339 -20.34 1.95 18.87
N GLU A 340 -20.12 2.95 19.72
CA GLU A 340 -19.00 3.90 19.69
C GLU A 340 -17.73 3.32 20.34
N LYS A 341 -17.89 2.40 21.30
CA LYS A 341 -16.78 1.62 21.86
C LYS A 341 -16.14 0.68 20.83
N ILE A 342 -16.93 0.12 19.91
CA ILE A 342 -16.48 -0.94 18.99
C ILE A 342 -15.48 -0.37 17.95
N SER A 343 -15.80 0.75 17.31
CA SER A 343 -14.92 1.37 16.30
C SER A 343 -13.55 1.77 16.87
N ARG A 344 -13.53 2.29 18.12
CA ARG A 344 -12.31 2.71 18.81
C ARG A 344 -11.46 1.52 19.27
N ILE A 345 -12.08 0.47 19.80
CA ILE A 345 -11.39 -0.76 20.19
C ILE A 345 -10.69 -1.39 18.99
N GLU A 346 -11.31 -1.38 17.82
CA GLU A 346 -10.70 -1.92 16.60
C GLU A 346 -9.53 -1.08 16.08
N VAL A 347 -9.61 0.25 16.15
CA VAL A 347 -8.46 1.11 15.80
C VAL A 347 -7.31 0.88 16.78
N LEU A 348 -7.60 0.80 18.09
CA LEU A 348 -6.65 0.41 19.13
C LEU A 348 -6.04 -0.98 18.88
N ARG A 349 -6.83 -1.94 18.41
CA ARG A 349 -6.31 -3.24 17.97
C ARG A 349 -5.38 -3.10 16.76
N SER A 350 -5.68 -2.24 15.79
CA SER A 350 -4.78 -2.05 14.65
C SER A 350 -3.44 -1.45 15.06
N ILE A 351 -3.45 -0.52 16.00
CA ILE A 351 -2.25 0.06 16.62
C ILE A 351 -1.52 -1.01 17.43
N GLU A 352 -2.23 -1.78 18.23
CA GLU A 352 -1.68 -2.85 19.06
C GLU A 352 -1.06 -3.95 18.19
N VAL A 353 -1.62 -4.24 17.02
CA VAL A 353 -1.04 -5.17 16.03
C VAL A 353 0.24 -4.60 15.43
N LEU A 354 0.23 -3.35 14.94
CA LEU A 354 1.45 -2.67 14.44
C LEU A 354 2.55 -2.66 15.52
N TYR A 355 2.15 -2.40 16.76
CA TYR A 355 3.02 -2.39 17.92
C TYR A 355 3.53 -3.80 18.31
N THR A 356 2.68 -4.82 18.30
CA THR A 356 3.05 -6.20 18.60
C THR A 356 4.01 -6.76 17.54
N ILE A 357 3.81 -6.42 16.27
CA ILE A 357 4.74 -6.76 15.19
C ILE A 357 6.09 -6.07 15.40
N SER A 358 6.08 -4.81 15.87
CA SER A 358 7.32 -4.11 16.22
C SER A 358 8.05 -4.72 17.43
N LEU A 359 7.32 -5.28 18.40
CA LEU A 359 7.88 -5.96 19.59
C LEU A 359 8.39 -7.37 19.28
N GLN A 360 7.65 -8.17 18.51
CA GLN A 360 8.07 -9.51 18.10
C GLN A 360 9.37 -9.46 17.30
N ARG A 361 9.58 -8.39 16.52
CA ARG A 361 10.87 -8.10 15.88
C ARG A 361 12.00 -7.96 16.92
N HIS A 362 11.76 -7.30 18.03
CA HIS A 362 12.77 -7.09 19.06
C HIS A 362 13.14 -8.41 19.75
N GLU A 363 12.15 -9.24 20.08
CA GLU A 363 12.36 -10.58 20.66
C GLU A 363 13.03 -11.56 19.67
N ILE A 364 12.71 -11.47 18.37
CA ILE A 364 13.39 -12.26 17.32
C ILE A 364 14.84 -11.80 17.16
N LEU A 365 15.12 -10.49 17.22
CA LEU A 365 16.49 -9.98 17.15
C LEU A 365 17.31 -10.25 18.42
N GLU A 366 16.67 -10.33 19.59
CA GLU A 366 17.33 -10.68 20.86
C GLU A 366 17.60 -12.19 20.99
N SER A 367 16.70 -13.04 20.48
CA SER A 367 16.84 -14.51 20.55
C SER A 367 17.88 -15.06 19.58
N TYR A 368 18.15 -14.38 18.47
CA TYR A 368 19.30 -14.65 17.61
C TYR A 368 20.50 -13.85 18.11
N ASN A 369 21.28 -14.45 19.02
CA ASN A 369 22.54 -13.89 19.48
C ASN A 369 23.41 -13.56 18.25
N SER A 370 23.53 -12.26 17.93
CA SER A 370 23.97 -11.73 16.63
C SER A 370 25.23 -12.38 16.06
N GLU A 371 26.13 -12.88 16.90
CA GLU A 371 27.38 -13.53 16.49
C GLU A 371 27.14 -14.86 15.73
N GLU A 372 26.17 -15.68 16.13
CA GLU A 372 25.83 -16.95 15.45
C GLU A 372 25.09 -16.71 14.12
N PHE A 373 24.25 -15.66 14.08
CA PHE A 373 23.58 -15.21 12.87
C PHE A 373 24.58 -14.61 11.86
N TYR A 374 25.47 -13.71 12.27
CA TYR A 374 26.51 -13.16 11.40
C TYR A 374 27.48 -14.25 10.93
N LYS A 375 27.82 -15.22 11.79
CA LYS A 375 28.63 -16.38 11.40
C LYS A 375 27.91 -17.26 10.38
N SER A 376 26.60 -17.50 10.54
CA SER A 376 25.82 -18.27 9.56
C SER A 376 25.59 -17.53 8.24
N ILE A 377 25.44 -16.19 8.27
CA ILE A 377 25.35 -15.34 7.07
C ILE A 377 26.69 -15.26 6.33
N ILE A 378 27.81 -15.15 7.05
CA ILE A 378 29.16 -15.20 6.47
C ILE A 378 29.47 -16.60 5.92
N ASP A 379 28.98 -17.67 6.55
CA ASP A 379 29.05 -19.04 6.03
C ASP A 379 28.11 -19.26 4.81
N MET A 380 27.01 -18.50 4.72
CA MET A 380 26.09 -18.45 3.57
C MET A 380 26.67 -17.67 2.38
N CYS A 381 27.50 -16.65 2.62
CA CYS A 381 28.27 -16.00 1.57
C CYS A 381 29.28 -17.00 1.00
N TYR A 382 29.35 -17.13 -0.32
CA TYR A 382 30.38 -17.97 -0.94
C TYR A 382 31.75 -17.38 -0.66
N SER A 383 32.41 -17.91 0.37
CA SER A 383 33.83 -17.71 0.63
C SER A 383 34.60 -18.91 0.08
N PHE A 384 35.63 -18.65 -0.70
CA PHE A 384 36.56 -19.68 -1.13
C PHE A 384 37.99 -19.18 -0.95
N SER A 385 38.85 -20.08 -0.50
CA SER A 385 40.29 -19.91 -0.36
C SER A 385 40.88 -19.74 -1.75
N TRP A 386 41.48 -18.58 -1.99
CA TRP A 386 42.24 -18.33 -3.20
C TRP A 386 43.38 -19.33 -3.33
N ASP A 387 44.04 -19.66 -2.23
CA ASP A 387 45.24 -20.49 -2.20
C ASP A 387 44.92 -21.96 -2.51
N ASP A 388 43.72 -22.43 -2.18
CA ASP A 388 43.25 -23.81 -2.44
C ASP A 388 42.57 -23.97 -3.81
N ILE A 389 42.81 -23.05 -4.75
CA ILE A 389 42.31 -23.11 -6.12
C ILE A 389 43.46 -23.03 -7.13
N PRO A 390 43.61 -24.05 -8.03
CA PRO A 390 42.84 -25.29 -8.06
C PRO A 390 43.18 -26.23 -6.89
N GLY A 391 42.18 -26.91 -6.34
CA GLY A 391 42.25 -27.73 -5.13
C GLY A 391 40.87 -27.97 -4.50
N ASP A 392 40.82 -28.07 -3.17
CA ASP A 392 39.61 -28.43 -2.41
C ASP A 392 38.45 -27.44 -2.65
N ASP A 393 38.76 -26.16 -2.79
CA ASP A 393 37.76 -25.10 -2.97
C ASP A 393 37.31 -24.90 -4.42
N SER A 394 37.85 -25.68 -5.36
CA SER A 394 37.43 -25.65 -6.77
C SER A 394 35.94 -25.86 -6.94
N LYS A 395 35.36 -26.83 -6.21
CA LYS A 395 33.92 -27.14 -6.29
C LYS A 395 33.07 -25.98 -5.79
N ARG A 396 33.51 -25.29 -4.73
CA ARG A 396 32.81 -24.14 -4.15
C ARG A 396 32.81 -22.96 -5.11
N LEU A 397 33.96 -22.69 -5.76
CA LEU A 397 34.07 -21.69 -6.83
C LEU A 397 33.13 -22.00 -8.01
N LEU A 398 33.06 -23.24 -8.49
CA LEU A 398 32.15 -23.59 -9.60
C LEU A 398 30.69 -23.42 -9.20
N LYS A 399 30.31 -23.83 -7.99
CA LYS A 399 28.93 -23.68 -7.47
C LYS A 399 28.53 -22.21 -7.37
N TYR A 400 29.44 -21.35 -6.89
CA TYR A 400 29.26 -19.89 -6.88
C TYR A 400 28.97 -19.33 -8.28
N LEU A 401 29.75 -19.71 -9.29
CA LEU A 401 29.53 -19.23 -10.67
C LEU A 401 28.19 -19.73 -11.26
N ILE A 402 27.75 -20.95 -10.92
CA ILE A 402 26.47 -21.50 -11.40
C ILE A 402 25.30 -20.77 -10.73
N ASN A 403 25.31 -20.72 -9.41
CA ASN A 403 24.17 -20.27 -8.62
C ASN A 403 23.99 -18.75 -8.69
N ASP A 404 25.10 -18.00 -8.58
CA ASP A 404 25.02 -16.55 -8.38
C ASP A 404 25.19 -15.77 -9.69
N HIS A 405 25.87 -16.37 -10.68
CA HIS A 405 26.15 -15.74 -11.97
C HIS A 405 25.47 -16.45 -13.15
N GLY A 406 24.66 -17.48 -12.91
CA GLY A 406 23.92 -18.21 -13.95
C GLY A 406 24.82 -18.92 -14.97
N ILE A 407 26.07 -19.19 -14.62
CA ILE A 407 27.08 -19.74 -15.53
C ILE A 407 26.96 -21.27 -15.54
N SER A 408 25.86 -21.79 -16.05
CA SER A 408 25.53 -23.23 -16.04
C SER A 408 26.61 -24.13 -16.65
N TRP A 409 27.42 -23.60 -17.58
CA TRP A 409 28.52 -24.36 -18.18
C TRP A 409 29.72 -24.58 -17.24
N ALA A 410 29.79 -23.88 -16.11
CA ALA A 410 30.87 -23.99 -15.13
C ALA A 410 30.90 -25.37 -14.44
N GLU A 411 29.78 -26.08 -14.37
CA GLU A 411 29.66 -27.39 -13.70
C GLU A 411 30.73 -28.41 -14.13
N SER A 412 31.10 -28.39 -15.41
CA SER A 412 32.14 -29.27 -15.96
C SER A 412 33.31 -28.48 -16.57
N ALA A 413 33.53 -27.25 -16.12
CA ALA A 413 34.62 -26.42 -16.59
C ALA A 413 35.96 -26.86 -15.97
N LYS A 414 37.04 -26.61 -16.70
CA LYS A 414 38.41 -26.76 -16.18
C LYS A 414 38.82 -25.46 -15.51
N ILE A 415 39.51 -25.58 -14.38
CA ILE A 415 40.08 -24.46 -13.65
C ILE A 415 41.61 -24.50 -13.83
N ARG A 416 42.20 -23.35 -14.11
CA ARG A 416 43.64 -23.13 -14.10
C ARG A 416 43.97 -21.87 -13.34
N LYS A 417 45.09 -21.87 -12.63
CA LYS A 417 45.67 -20.67 -12.06
C LYS A 417 46.92 -20.29 -12.87
N SER A 418 47.13 -19.01 -13.11
CA SER A 418 48.33 -18.50 -13.78
C SER A 418 49.58 -18.78 -12.96
N GLU A 419 50.74 -18.80 -13.60
CA GLU A 419 52.04 -19.06 -12.94
C GLU A 419 52.37 -18.01 -11.87
N ASP A 420 51.96 -16.76 -12.08
CA ASP A 420 52.10 -15.69 -11.09
C ASP A 420 51.11 -15.81 -9.91
N GLY A 421 50.19 -16.78 -9.97
CA GLY A 421 49.15 -17.01 -8.97
C GLY A 421 48.09 -15.90 -8.87
N LYS A 422 48.12 -14.89 -9.74
CA LYS A 422 47.24 -13.70 -9.68
C LYS A 422 45.92 -13.88 -10.42
N THR A 423 45.81 -14.89 -11.28
CA THR A 423 44.64 -15.08 -12.14
C THR A 423 44.15 -16.51 -12.08
N ILE A 424 42.85 -16.70 -11.83
CA ILE A 424 42.15 -17.98 -11.97
C ILE A 424 41.30 -17.90 -13.24
N GLN A 425 41.50 -18.86 -14.13
CA GLN A 425 40.74 -19.01 -15.36
C GLN A 425 39.86 -20.26 -15.30
N ILE A 426 38.56 -20.08 -15.47
CA ILE A 426 37.56 -21.14 -15.56
C ILE A 426 37.09 -21.21 -17.01
N PHE A 427 37.22 -22.36 -17.67
CA PHE A 427 36.89 -22.46 -19.10
C PHE A 427 36.29 -23.80 -19.50
N LYS A 428 35.40 -23.75 -20.49
CA LYS A 428 34.81 -24.92 -21.17
C LYS A 428 34.58 -24.57 -22.64
N ASN A 429 35.21 -25.32 -23.54
CA ASN A 429 35.17 -25.06 -24.98
C ASN A 429 35.60 -23.62 -25.30
N LYS A 430 34.73 -22.83 -25.97
CA LYS A 430 34.99 -21.41 -26.27
C LYS A 430 34.60 -20.45 -25.13
N LYS A 431 33.96 -20.93 -24.05
CA LYS A 431 33.49 -20.08 -22.95
C LYS A 431 34.56 -20.00 -21.84
N SER A 432 34.78 -18.81 -21.30
CA SER A 432 35.73 -18.57 -20.21
C SER A 432 35.24 -17.49 -19.26
N VAL A 433 35.68 -17.60 -18.01
CA VAL A 433 35.54 -16.65 -16.91
C VAL A 433 36.92 -16.48 -16.29
N GLU A 434 37.23 -15.26 -15.89
CA GLU A 434 38.52 -14.92 -15.27
C GLU A 434 38.27 -14.24 -13.93
N ILE A 435 38.96 -14.67 -12.89
CA ILE A 435 39.03 -13.95 -11.62
C ILE A 435 40.47 -13.50 -11.44
N LYS A 436 40.68 -12.20 -11.25
CA LYS A 436 42.00 -11.61 -11.12
C LYS A 436 42.13 -10.87 -9.81
N ILE A 437 43.14 -11.20 -9.01
CA ILE A 437 43.47 -10.47 -7.79
C ILE A 437 44.43 -9.32 -8.11
N ASN A 438 44.25 -8.17 -7.48
CA ASN A 438 45.16 -7.04 -7.65
C ASN A 438 46.51 -7.29 -6.94
N GLU A 439 47.53 -6.52 -7.29
CA GLU A 439 48.89 -6.73 -6.76
C GLU A 439 48.98 -6.59 -5.25
N LYS A 440 48.16 -5.72 -4.67
CA LYS A 440 48.07 -5.49 -3.23
C LYS A 440 47.30 -6.60 -2.48
N LYS A 441 46.62 -7.49 -3.21
CA LYS A 441 45.74 -8.55 -2.68
C LYS A 441 44.65 -7.98 -1.77
N GLU A 442 44.09 -6.85 -2.16
CA GLU A 442 43.02 -6.13 -1.47
C GLU A 442 41.67 -6.27 -2.19
N LYS A 443 41.69 -6.53 -3.50
CA LYS A 443 40.51 -6.67 -4.35
C LYS A 443 40.74 -7.76 -5.38
N ALA A 444 39.67 -8.47 -5.72
CA ALA A 444 39.64 -9.35 -6.88
C ALA A 444 38.52 -8.91 -7.84
N THR A 445 38.69 -9.15 -9.12
CA THR A 445 37.70 -8.81 -10.14
C THR A 445 37.32 -10.06 -10.91
N LEU A 446 36.03 -10.38 -10.93
CA LEU A 446 35.43 -11.42 -11.75
C LEU A 446 35.02 -10.81 -13.09
N ARG A 447 35.58 -11.32 -14.18
CA ARG A 447 35.27 -10.91 -15.54
C ARG A 447 34.52 -12.02 -16.28
N ILE A 448 33.29 -11.69 -16.68
CA ILE A 448 32.43 -12.55 -17.50
C ILE A 448 32.48 -12.00 -18.94
N ARG A 449 32.29 -12.87 -19.94
CA ARG A 449 32.26 -12.47 -21.37
C ARG A 449 31.35 -11.24 -21.58
N TYR A 450 31.70 -10.41 -22.57
CA TYR A 450 31.05 -9.14 -22.92
C TYR A 450 31.35 -7.94 -22.00
N GLY A 451 32.44 -8.00 -21.23
CA GLY A 451 32.95 -6.83 -20.50
C GLY A 451 32.28 -6.58 -19.16
N ILE A 452 31.39 -7.48 -18.71
CA ILE A 452 30.79 -7.42 -17.38
C ILE A 452 31.87 -7.79 -16.35
N THR A 453 32.13 -6.88 -15.42
CA THR A 453 33.10 -7.05 -14.33
C THR A 453 32.43 -6.86 -12.98
N HIS A 454 32.67 -7.79 -12.06
CA HIS A 454 32.21 -7.72 -10.67
C HIS A 454 33.41 -7.61 -9.72
N ASP A 455 33.37 -6.66 -8.81
CA ASP A 455 34.35 -6.52 -7.75
C ASP A 455 34.04 -7.48 -6.60
N LEU A 456 35.04 -8.25 -6.20
CA LEU A 456 35.02 -9.20 -5.08
C LEU A 456 35.94 -8.69 -3.97
N LYS A 457 35.52 -8.88 -2.71
CA LYS A 457 36.34 -8.53 -1.55
C LYS A 457 37.37 -9.62 -1.30
N VAL A 458 38.57 -9.20 -0.93
CA VAL A 458 39.64 -10.10 -0.48
C VAL A 458 39.80 -9.94 1.03
N GLU A 459 39.81 -11.05 1.75
CA GLU A 459 40.13 -11.09 3.18
C GLU A 459 41.35 -11.96 3.45
N LYS A 460 42.28 -11.43 4.25
CA LYS A 460 43.43 -12.19 4.75
C LYS A 460 43.04 -12.82 6.08
N LYS A 461 43.05 -14.15 6.14
CA LYS A 461 42.85 -14.93 7.37
C LYS A 461 44.17 -15.61 7.74
N ASN A 462 44.26 -16.12 8.96
CA ASN A 462 45.47 -16.80 9.46
C ASN A 462 45.89 -18.01 8.58
N ASN A 463 44.98 -18.55 7.77
CA ASN A 463 45.19 -19.70 6.89
C ASN A 463 45.29 -19.35 5.39
N GLY A 464 45.38 -18.07 5.01
CA GLY A 464 45.54 -17.66 3.62
C GLY A 464 44.57 -16.58 3.16
N ILE A 465 44.46 -16.45 1.84
CA ILE A 465 43.62 -15.43 1.19
C ILE A 465 42.25 -16.02 0.87
N HIS A 466 41.18 -15.36 1.31
CA HIS A 466 39.80 -15.72 1.01
C HIS A 466 39.18 -14.68 0.10
N ILE A 467 38.43 -15.12 -0.90
CA ILE A 467 37.60 -14.26 -1.73
C ILE A 467 36.16 -14.35 -1.21
N ILE A 468 35.54 -13.20 -1.00
CA ILE A 468 34.16 -13.06 -0.53
C ILE A 468 33.41 -12.17 -1.51
N ASP A 469 32.30 -12.67 -2.02
CA ASP A 469 31.38 -11.83 -2.77
C ASP A 469 30.46 -11.05 -1.81
N LEU A 470 30.80 -9.78 -1.59
CA LEU A 470 29.97 -8.87 -0.79
C LEU A 470 28.78 -8.30 -1.55
N GLN A 471 28.66 -8.52 -2.87
CA GLN A 471 27.46 -8.07 -3.58
C GLN A 471 26.20 -8.79 -3.06
N LEU A 472 26.35 -9.98 -2.46
CA LEU A 472 25.29 -10.68 -1.74
C LEU A 472 24.83 -9.93 -0.47
N LEU A 473 25.74 -9.27 0.26
CA LEU A 473 25.39 -8.48 1.46
C LEU A 473 24.81 -7.10 1.15
N LYS A 474 24.94 -6.61 -0.10
CA LYS A 474 24.22 -5.42 -0.56
C LYS A 474 22.83 -5.75 -1.13
N LYS A 475 22.53 -7.05 -1.29
CA LYS A 475 21.27 -7.60 -1.82
C LYS A 475 20.30 -8.02 -0.71
N TYR A 476 20.72 -7.97 0.57
CA TYR A 476 19.92 -8.22 1.77
C TYR A 476 20.12 -7.07 2.75
#